data_AF-A0A660SL41-F1
#
_entry.id   AF-A0A660SL41-F1
#
_cell.length_a   1.000
_cell.length_b   1.000
_cell.length_c   1.000
_cell.angle_alpha   90.00
_cell.angle_beta   90.00
_cell.angle_gamma   90.00
#
_symmetry.space_group_name_H-M   'P 1'
#
loop_
_entity.id
_entity.type
_entity.pdbx_description
1 polymer ?
#
loop_
_entity_poly.entity_id
_entity_poly.type
_entity_poly.pdbx_seq_one_letter_code
_entity_poly.pdbx_strand_id
1 'polypeptide(L)'
;MRNRWNDWLRQAKRDLAHARRDLEDEFYEWACFSAQQAAEKAVKAVYLFRNMEAWGHSVSGLLMHLLEIGARLDRFYIPTRYANSFETGAPKEAIQHAEEIIKYCEGLLTG
;
A
#
# COMPACT_ATOMS: atom_id res chain seq x y z
N MET A 1 20.15 3.68 15.62
CA MET A 1 19.58 4.46 14.50
C MET A 1 18.18 4.90 14.87
N ARG A 2 17.79 6.14 14.56
CA ARG A 2 16.45 6.67 14.88
C ARG A 2 15.41 5.96 14.00
N ASN A 3 14.39 5.35 14.59
CA ASN A 3 13.35 4.64 13.86
C ASN A 3 12.65 5.61 12.88
N ARG A 4 12.67 5.26 11.58
CA ARG A 4 12.21 6.11 10.47
C ARG A 4 10.77 5.80 10.04
N TRP A 5 9.99 5.08 10.83
CA TRP A 5 8.62 4.67 10.49
C TRP A 5 7.75 5.83 9.97
N ASN A 6 7.86 7.03 10.56
CA ASN A 6 7.07 8.20 10.15
C ASN A 6 7.45 8.69 8.74
N ASP A 7 8.71 8.53 8.32
CA ASP A 7 9.11 8.89 6.97
C ASP A 7 8.58 7.91 5.93
N TRP A 8 8.47 6.62 6.28
CA TRP A 8 7.83 5.61 5.44
C TRP A 8 6.33 5.87 5.31
N LEU A 9 5.64 6.20 6.41
CA LEU A 9 4.23 6.57 6.37
C LEU A 9 4.01 7.85 5.53
N ARG A 10 4.89 8.84 5.64
CA ARG A 10 4.81 10.06 4.82
C ARG A 10 4.98 9.76 3.33
N GLN A 11 5.89 8.84 2.97
CA GLN A 11 6.05 8.40 1.60
C GLN A 11 4.82 7.63 1.10
N ALA A 12 4.26 6.73 1.92
CA ALA A 12 3.03 6.02 1.58
C ALA A 12 1.88 6.98 1.18
N LYS A 13 1.67 8.04 1.97
CA LYS A 13 0.67 9.07 1.66
C LYS A 13 0.96 9.84 0.37
N ARG A 14 2.24 10.09 0.07
CA ARG A 14 2.65 10.75 -1.17
C ARG A 14 2.39 9.86 -2.38
N ASP A 15 2.65 8.56 -2.27
CA ASP A 15 2.37 7.60 -3.34
C ASP A 15 0.87 7.46 -3.58
N LEU A 16 0.04 7.49 -2.53
CA LEU A 16 -1.43 7.52 -2.68
C LEU A 16 -1.90 8.80 -3.39
N ALA A 17 -1.30 9.95 -3.06
CA ALA A 17 -1.60 11.20 -3.76
C ALA A 17 -1.13 11.17 -5.22
N HIS A 18 -0.01 10.50 -5.51
CA HIS A 18 0.48 10.29 -6.86
C HIS A 18 -0.48 9.40 -7.66
N ALA A 19 -0.94 8.28 -7.07
CA ALA A 19 -1.91 7.38 -7.68
C ALA A 19 -3.22 8.10 -8.09
N ARG A 20 -3.68 9.04 -7.27
CA ARG A 20 -4.88 9.85 -7.58
C ARG A 20 -4.65 10.78 -8.77
N ARG A 21 -3.46 11.38 -8.90
CA ARG A 21 -3.09 12.21 -10.05
C ARG A 21 -2.94 11.37 -11.32
N ASP A 22 -2.27 10.23 -11.21
CA ASP A 22 -2.13 9.28 -12.32
C ASP A 22 -3.51 8.84 -12.84
N LEU A 23 -4.51 8.68 -11.96
CA LEU A 23 -5.90 8.41 -12.36
C LEU A 23 -6.57 9.60 -13.06
N GLU A 24 -6.37 10.82 -12.56
CA GLU A 24 -6.91 12.05 -13.17
C GLU A 24 -6.34 12.28 -14.58
N ASP A 25 -5.06 11.95 -14.78
CA ASP A 25 -4.34 12.05 -16.04
C ASP A 25 -4.52 10.82 -16.96
N GLU A 26 -5.41 9.89 -16.58
CA GLU A 26 -5.71 8.64 -17.31
C GLU A 26 -4.52 7.66 -17.47
N PHE A 27 -3.46 7.83 -16.68
CA PHE A 27 -2.33 6.90 -16.55
C PHE A 27 -2.68 5.74 -15.62
N TYR A 28 -3.64 4.91 -16.03
CA TYR A 28 -4.26 3.88 -15.21
C TYR A 28 -3.28 2.84 -14.64
N GLU A 29 -2.27 2.44 -15.41
CA GLU A 29 -1.23 1.52 -14.98
C GLU A 29 -0.33 2.13 -13.89
N TRP A 30 -0.03 3.43 -14.03
CA TRP A 30 0.75 4.18 -13.04
C TRP A 30 -0.06 4.42 -11.78
N ALA A 31 -1.35 4.69 -11.90
CA ALA A 31 -2.25 4.80 -10.76
C ALA A 31 -2.28 3.52 -9.94
N CYS A 32 -2.35 2.35 -10.59
CA CYS A 32 -2.30 1.06 -9.91
C CYS A 32 -0.94 0.80 -9.23
N PHE A 33 0.16 1.11 -9.93
CA PHE A 33 1.51 0.97 -9.39
C PHE A 33 1.75 1.87 -8.17
N SER A 34 1.43 3.15 -8.29
CA SER A 34 1.53 4.14 -7.21
C SER A 34 0.66 3.74 -6.01
N ALA A 35 -0.55 3.19 -6.23
CA ALA A 35 -1.41 2.69 -5.17
C ALA A 35 -0.80 1.47 -4.43
N GLN A 36 -0.26 0.49 -5.16
CA GLN A 36 0.43 -0.65 -4.56
C GLN A 36 1.63 -0.20 -3.71
N GLN A 37 2.43 0.73 -4.24
CA GLN A 37 3.60 1.29 -3.54
C GLN A 37 3.21 2.03 -2.26
N ALA A 38 2.07 2.72 -2.28
CA ALA A 38 1.51 3.40 -1.12
C ALA A 38 1.19 2.39 0.01
N ALA A 39 0.48 1.31 -0.32
CA ALA A 39 0.16 0.24 0.61
C ALA A 39 1.42 -0.42 1.20
N GLU A 40 2.39 -0.77 0.37
CA GLU A 40 3.64 -1.40 0.80
C GLU A 40 4.42 -0.54 1.80
N LYS A 41 4.53 0.77 1.54
CA LYS A 41 5.27 1.68 2.43
C LYS A 41 4.55 1.91 3.76
N ALA A 42 3.22 1.92 3.77
CA ALA A 42 2.43 2.03 5.01
C ALA A 42 2.65 0.80 5.91
N VAL A 43 2.64 -0.39 5.32
CA VAL A 43 2.94 -1.64 6.00
C VAL A 43 4.35 -1.65 6.57
N LYS A 44 5.36 -1.24 5.77
CA LYS A 44 6.74 -1.10 6.25
C LYS A 44 6.85 -0.13 7.43
N ALA A 45 6.06 0.95 7.45
CA ALA A 45 6.02 1.87 8.59
C ALA A 45 5.56 1.18 9.87
N VAL A 46 4.51 0.36 9.82
CA VAL A 46 4.03 -0.43 10.97
C VAL A 46 5.10 -1.40 11.46
N TYR A 47 5.74 -2.15 10.56
CA TYR A 47 6.84 -3.05 10.94
C TYR A 47 7.97 -2.33 11.63
N LEU A 48 8.38 -1.17 11.11
CA LEU A 48 9.44 -0.36 11.71
C LEU A 48 9.03 0.17 13.08
N PHE A 49 7.80 0.67 13.23
CA PHE A 49 7.27 1.16 14.51
C PHE A 49 7.27 0.07 15.59
N ARG A 50 6.76 -1.12 15.24
CA ARG A 50 6.69 -2.28 16.15
C ARG A 50 8.05 -2.92 16.45
N ASN A 51 9.03 -2.80 15.55
CA ASN A 51 10.42 -3.22 15.79
C ASN A 51 11.22 -2.27 16.72
N MET A 52 10.57 -1.44 17.54
CA MET A 52 11.21 -0.85 18.73
C MET A 52 10.65 -1.34 20.07
N GLU A 53 9.47 -1.96 20.12
CA GLU A 53 8.91 -2.52 21.36
C GLU A 53 8.10 -3.80 21.04
N ALA A 54 8.63 -4.94 21.50
CA ALA A 54 7.93 -6.23 21.63
C ALA A 54 7.52 -7.00 20.33
N TRP A 55 8.28 -8.04 20.05
CA TRP A 55 7.78 -9.26 19.41
C TRP A 55 6.74 -9.91 20.32
N GLY A 56 5.51 -10.09 19.83
CA GLY A 56 4.44 -10.59 20.70
C GLY A 56 3.16 -11.13 20.04
N HIS A 57 3.00 -11.13 18.72
CA HIS A 57 2.01 -11.98 18.03
C HIS A 57 2.56 -12.29 16.64
N SER A 58 2.65 -13.58 16.32
CA SER A 58 3.35 -14.17 15.18
C SER A 58 3.48 -13.25 13.95
N VAL A 59 4.72 -12.87 13.63
CA VAL A 59 5.11 -12.17 12.38
C VAL A 59 4.53 -12.87 11.14
N SER A 60 4.37 -14.19 11.22
CA SER A 60 3.73 -15.02 10.20
C SER A 60 2.25 -14.68 9.98
N GLY A 61 1.52 -14.25 11.01
CA GLY A 61 0.10 -13.88 10.92
C GLY A 61 -0.12 -12.51 10.28
N LEU A 62 0.73 -11.53 10.63
CA LEU A 62 0.72 -10.23 9.95
C LEU A 62 1.16 -10.37 8.49
N LEU A 63 2.22 -11.16 8.25
CA LEU A 63 2.66 -11.50 6.89
C LEU A 63 1.57 -12.25 6.12
N MET A 64 0.83 -13.17 6.73
CA MET A 64 -0.29 -13.87 6.06
C MET A 64 -1.39 -12.90 5.64
N HIS A 65 -1.82 -12.02 6.55
CA HIS A 65 -2.89 -11.07 6.25
C HIS A 65 -2.47 -10.05 5.17
N LEU A 66 -1.21 -9.63 5.20
CA LEU A 66 -0.64 -8.71 4.21
C LEU A 66 -0.31 -9.40 2.89
N LEU A 67 0.06 -10.69 2.89
CA LEU A 67 0.18 -11.52 1.69
C LEU A 67 -1.19 -11.78 1.06
N GLU A 68 -2.25 -11.92 1.86
CA GLU A 68 -3.61 -12.07 1.36
C GLU A 68 -4.11 -10.77 0.70
N ILE A 69 -3.84 -9.62 1.32
CA ILE A 69 -4.15 -8.30 0.74
C ILE A 69 -3.25 -8.00 -0.47
N GLY A 70 -1.96 -8.35 -0.40
CA GLY A 70 -0.98 -8.21 -1.48
C GLY A 70 -1.32 -9.10 -2.67
N ALA A 71 -1.71 -10.35 -2.46
CA ALA A 71 -2.18 -11.26 -3.52
C ALA A 71 -3.46 -10.74 -4.19
N ARG A 72 -4.35 -10.08 -3.43
CA ARG A 72 -5.50 -9.36 -3.98
C ARG A 72 -5.11 -8.12 -4.79
N LEU A 73 -3.95 -7.53 -4.55
CA LEU A 73 -3.42 -6.42 -5.36
C LEU A 73 -2.61 -6.93 -6.57
N ASP A 74 -1.89 -8.04 -6.44
CA ASP A 74 -1.09 -8.66 -7.50
C ASP A 74 -1.93 -9.13 -8.70
N ARG A 75 -3.24 -9.39 -8.50
CA ARG A 75 -4.17 -9.61 -9.60
C ARG A 75 -4.23 -8.43 -10.59
N PHE A 76 -3.89 -7.23 -10.15
CA PHE A 76 -3.84 -6.01 -10.96
C PHE A 76 -2.41 -5.72 -11.49
N TYR A 77 -1.37 -6.44 -11.02
CA TYR A 77 0.03 -6.27 -11.43
C TYR A 77 0.40 -6.96 -12.76
N ILE A 78 -0.38 -7.95 -13.21
CA ILE A 78 -0.18 -8.58 -14.53
C ILE A 78 -0.81 -7.72 -15.65
N PRO A 79 -2.01 -7.14 -15.49
CA PRO A 79 -2.57 -6.17 -16.42
C PRO A 79 -1.70 -4.92 -16.65
N THR A 80 -0.94 -4.44 -15.65
CA THR A 80 -0.08 -3.23 -15.77
C THR A 80 1.06 -3.36 -16.78
N ARG A 81 1.35 -4.59 -17.25
CA ARG A 81 2.41 -4.86 -18.24
C ARG A 81 1.89 -5.21 -19.63
N TYR A 82 0.58 -5.35 -19.82
CA TYR A 82 -0.05 -5.60 -21.12
C TYR A 82 -1.18 -4.59 -21.36
N ALA A 83 -0.97 -3.72 -22.36
CA ALA A 83 -1.78 -2.56 -22.70
C ALA A 83 -3.28 -2.81 -23.02
N ASN A 84 -3.76 -4.07 -22.94
CA ASN A 84 -5.09 -4.47 -23.38
C ASN A 84 -6.08 -4.79 -22.24
N SER A 85 -5.74 -4.52 -20.96
CA SER A 85 -6.47 -5.16 -19.83
C SER A 85 -6.98 -4.24 -18.71
N PHE A 86 -6.93 -2.91 -18.85
CA PHE A 86 -7.55 -2.02 -17.85
C PHE A 86 -8.97 -1.64 -18.25
N GLU A 87 -9.95 -2.26 -17.61
CA GLU A 87 -11.27 -1.64 -17.47
C GLU A 87 -11.12 -0.39 -16.60
N THR A 88 -11.84 0.69 -16.93
CA THR A 88 -11.83 2.00 -16.25
C THR A 88 -12.06 1.96 -14.72
N GLY A 89 -12.45 0.81 -14.15
CA GLY A 89 -12.66 0.61 -12.71
C GLY A 89 -11.43 0.18 -11.91
N ALA A 90 -10.45 -0.51 -12.52
CA ALA A 90 -9.34 -1.13 -11.79
C ALA A 90 -8.44 -0.14 -11.01
N PRO A 91 -8.08 1.05 -11.54
CA PRO A 91 -7.31 2.04 -10.78
C PRO A 91 -8.03 2.59 -9.55
N LYS A 92 -9.35 2.78 -9.65
CA LYS A 92 -10.16 3.29 -8.52
C LYS A 92 -10.19 2.28 -7.39
N GLU A 93 -10.35 0.99 -7.71
CA GLU A 93 -10.27 -0.10 -6.73
C GLU A 93 -8.89 -0.18 -6.06
N ALA A 94 -7.82 -0.08 -6.84
CA ALA A 94 -6.45 -0.09 -6.31
C ALA A 94 -6.20 1.08 -5.34
N ILE A 95 -6.61 2.30 -5.70
CA ILE A 95 -6.49 3.49 -4.83
C ILE A 95 -7.31 3.32 -3.56
N GLN A 96 -8.54 2.79 -3.65
CA GLN A 96 -9.38 2.56 -2.49
C GLN A 96 -8.73 1.56 -1.51
N HIS A 97 -8.20 0.44 -2.01
CA HIS A 97 -7.51 -0.54 -1.16
C HIS A 97 -6.25 0.04 -0.53
N ALA A 98 -5.47 0.83 -1.28
CA ALA A 98 -4.30 1.50 -0.73
C ALA A 98 -4.67 2.48 0.41
N GLU A 99 -5.78 3.22 0.25
CA GLU A 99 -6.29 4.12 1.28
C GLU A 99 -6.77 3.37 2.54
N GLU A 100 -7.49 2.26 2.38
CA GLU A 100 -7.93 1.39 3.49
C GLU A 100 -6.73 0.85 4.28
N ILE A 101 -5.69 0.39 3.58
CA ILE A 101 -4.45 -0.11 4.19
C ILE A 101 -3.72 1.00 4.94
N ILE A 102 -3.61 2.19 4.35
CA ILE A 102 -2.98 3.34 5.02
C ILE A 102 -3.73 3.69 6.30
N LYS A 103 -5.06 3.82 6.26
CA LYS A 103 -5.88 4.13 7.44
C LYS A 103 -5.72 3.09 8.54
N TYR A 104 -5.72 1.80 8.17
CA TYR A 104 -5.48 0.71 9.12
C TYR A 104 -4.09 0.82 9.76
N CYS A 105 -3.05 1.02 8.94
CA CYS A 105 -1.67 1.19 9.41
C CYS A 105 -1.54 2.41 10.34
N GLU A 106 -2.20 3.53 10.04
CA GLU A 106 -2.20 4.71 10.91
C GLU A 106 -2.78 4.41 12.29
N GLY A 107 -3.89 3.67 12.36
CA GLY A 107 -4.49 3.26 13.64
C GLY A 107 -3.56 2.36 14.48
N LEU A 108 -2.67 1.60 13.84
CA LEU A 108 -1.66 0.78 14.53
C LEU A 108 -0.44 1.57 15.02
N LEU A 109 -0.25 2.80 14.54
CA LEU A 109 0.88 3.68 14.84
C LEU A 109 0.55 4.75 15.91
N THR A 110 -0.73 4.92 16.25
CA THR A 110 -1.21 5.85 17.28
C THR A 110 -1.58 5.18 18.60
N GLY A 111 -1.47 3.85 18.69
CA GLY A 111 -1.73 3.04 19.88
C GLY A 111 -0.48 2.59 20.62
#